data_AF-A0A075JRW8-F1
#
_entry.id   AF-A0A075JRW8-F1
#
_cell.length_a   1.000
_cell.length_b   1.000
_cell.length_c   1.000
_cell.angle_alpha   90.00
_cell.angle_beta   90.00
_cell.angle_gamma   90.00
#
_symmetry.space_group_name_H-M   'P 1'
#
loop_
_entity.id
_entity.type
_entity.pdbx_description
1 polymer ?
#
loop_
_entity_poly.entity_id
_entity_poly.type
_entity_poly.pdbx_seq_one_letter_code
_entity_poly.pdbx_strand_id
1 'polypeptide(L)'
;MKNFIKQVPGFRSDTTWRKVLASIGYIFLLLGVLPVVFQGTFVDTLWNGAQVITMIAFLGAVIALFKGNVKFLHIVNRKVAILVLVVSLITAGAMPFPAGSEQAEVQEQETDQAENNELEAEKAAEKEIANLEQKEKPTSEQDTAQHQEKEASKEKQSVKQENKSAAEEKEQSAKKTATPQEQADHGPDAQVTRVVDGDTVKINLNGHEETVRLLLVDTPETKHPSKPVQPFGPEASSFAKQELSGKQIEVEYDGPKRDKYGRSLAYIWVDGKMFNQMLLEEGLARLAYVYDPPYTHYQEYMKAQNRAKNKEKGIWSRDGYVRDDGFYYGRGTEKDSSGNNNSSSTEEKASENEANEGEKGSSSSTLKYDPNGPDRDCGDFDTQQQAQDFFEAAGGPAKDPHRLDGRDGDGMVCESLP
;
A
#
# COMPACT_ATOMS: atom_id res chain seq x y z
N MET A 1 -78.81 10.77 -45.59
CA MET A 1 -79.07 12.17 -46.03
C MET A 1 -79.12 13.03 -44.77
N LYS A 2 -78.25 13.99 -44.47
CA LYS A 2 -77.38 14.88 -45.26
C LYS A 2 -76.12 15.25 -44.45
N ASN A 3 -74.98 15.27 -45.14
CA ASN A 3 -73.82 16.19 -45.15
C ASN A 3 -73.15 16.60 -43.82
N PHE A 4 -71.88 16.26 -43.55
CA PHE A 4 -70.58 16.66 -44.15
C PHE A 4 -70.16 18.15 -43.95
N ILE A 5 -69.26 18.34 -42.97
CA ILE A 5 -68.04 19.19 -42.93
C ILE A 5 -68.14 20.73 -43.08
N LYS A 6 -67.76 21.47 -42.02
CA LYS A 6 -66.49 22.25 -41.95
C LYS A 6 -66.14 22.78 -40.54
N GLN A 7 -64.82 22.79 -40.30
CA GLN A 7 -64.05 23.01 -39.07
C GLN A 7 -64.13 24.42 -38.45
N VAL A 8 -64.25 24.48 -37.12
CA VAL A 8 -63.49 25.35 -36.20
C VAL A 8 -63.31 24.57 -34.89
N PRO A 9 -62.13 24.54 -34.25
CA PRO A 9 -62.09 25.12 -32.89
C PRO A 9 -60.77 25.85 -32.58
N GLY A 10 -60.91 27.11 -32.20
CA GLY A 10 -59.98 27.79 -31.32
C GLY A 10 -60.13 27.31 -29.87
N PHE A 11 -58.99 27.17 -29.23
CA PHE A 11 -58.69 27.27 -27.79
C PHE A 11 -59.87 27.17 -26.79
N ARG A 12 -59.90 26.05 -26.05
CA ARG A 12 -60.76 25.80 -24.88
C ARG A 12 -59.86 25.69 -23.63
N SER A 13 -59.73 26.79 -22.89
CA SER A 13 -60.30 27.08 -21.55
C SER A 13 -59.72 26.29 -20.36
N ASP A 14 -58.80 26.96 -19.67
CA ASP A 14 -58.83 27.28 -18.23
C ASP A 14 -59.23 26.19 -17.22
N THR A 15 -58.24 25.43 -16.77
CA THR A 15 -58.24 24.82 -15.41
C THR A 15 -56.89 24.95 -14.68
N THR A 16 -55.88 25.57 -15.30
CA THR A 16 -54.52 25.70 -14.75
C THR A 16 -54.27 27.03 -14.03
N TRP A 17 -54.84 28.14 -14.49
CA TRP A 17 -54.56 29.46 -13.89
C TRP A 17 -55.15 29.67 -12.49
N ARG A 18 -56.32 29.07 -12.20
CA ARG A 18 -56.92 29.12 -10.86
C ARG A 18 -56.09 28.38 -9.81
N LYS A 19 -55.35 27.32 -10.21
CA LYS A 19 -54.46 26.58 -9.32
C LYS A 19 -53.14 27.32 -9.09
N VAL A 20 -52.65 28.04 -10.11
CA VAL A 20 -51.44 28.88 -9.98
C VAL A 20 -51.69 30.07 -9.05
N LEU A 21 -52.84 30.74 -9.16
CA LEU A 21 -53.16 31.87 -8.28
C LEU A 21 -53.43 31.45 -6.82
N ALA A 22 -54.02 30.27 -6.59
CA ALA A 22 -54.21 29.74 -5.24
C ALA A 22 -52.88 29.35 -4.57
N SER A 23 -51.88 28.89 -5.33
CA SER A 23 -50.56 28.53 -4.79
C SER A 23 -49.72 29.75 -4.44
N ILE A 24 -49.82 30.84 -5.21
CA ILE A 24 -49.11 32.09 -4.92
C ILE A 24 -49.68 32.75 -3.66
N GLY A 25 -51.01 32.73 -3.47
CA GLY A 25 -51.64 33.23 -2.24
C GLY A 25 -51.20 32.48 -0.98
N TYR A 26 -51.00 31.16 -1.06
CA TYR A 26 -50.54 30.34 0.07
C TYR A 26 -49.07 30.61 0.44
N ILE A 27 -48.23 30.93 -0.55
CA ILE A 27 -46.82 31.31 -0.35
C ILE A 27 -46.71 32.67 0.34
N PHE A 28 -47.54 33.65 -0.02
CA PHE A 28 -47.59 34.94 0.68
C PHE A 28 -48.17 34.84 2.10
N LEU A 29 -49.09 33.90 2.35
CA LEU A 29 -49.65 33.65 3.69
C LEU A 29 -48.65 32.92 4.60
N LEU A 30 -47.78 32.05 4.05
CA LEU A 30 -46.68 31.43 4.78
C LEU A 30 -45.49 32.38 5.04
N LEU A 31 -45.19 33.28 4.10
CA LEU A 31 -44.12 34.28 4.27
C LEU A 31 -44.53 35.46 5.16
N GLY A 32 -45.83 35.74 5.31
CA GLY A 32 -46.34 36.86 6.10
C GLY A 32 -46.65 36.54 7.58
N VAL A 33 -46.68 35.27 7.99
CA VAL A 33 -47.10 34.86 9.35
C VAL A 33 -45.95 34.24 10.17
N LEU A 34 -44.76 34.07 9.59
CA LEU A 34 -43.60 33.50 10.28
C LEU A 34 -42.58 34.48 10.92
N PRO A 35 -42.76 35.82 10.93
CA PRO A 35 -41.95 36.67 11.79
C PRO A 35 -42.80 37.33 12.89
N VAL A 36 -43.50 36.54 13.70
CA VAL A 36 -44.15 37.03 14.95
C VAL A 36 -43.81 36.18 16.19
N VAL A 37 -42.99 35.12 16.06
CA VAL A 37 -42.63 34.26 17.22
C VAL A 37 -41.12 34.12 17.45
N PHE A 38 -40.26 34.79 16.69
CA PHE A 38 -38.83 34.82 16.98
C PHE A 38 -38.36 36.25 17.17
N GLN A 39 -38.25 36.67 18.44
CA GLN A 39 -37.39 37.79 18.81
C GLN A 39 -35.94 37.32 18.69
N GLY A 40 -35.43 37.32 17.46
CA GLY A 40 -34.01 37.17 17.13
C GLY A 40 -33.65 38.27 16.15
N THR A 41 -32.53 38.94 16.37
CA THR A 41 -32.07 40.07 15.57
C THR A 41 -31.98 39.67 14.09
N PHE A 42 -32.72 40.39 13.25
CA PHE A 42 -32.87 40.23 11.79
C PHE A 42 -31.54 40.08 11.01
N VAL A 43 -30.41 40.37 11.64
CA VAL A 43 -29.05 40.26 11.10
C VAL A 43 -28.55 38.80 11.09
N ASP A 44 -28.93 37.98 12.07
CA ASP A 44 -28.43 36.60 12.21
C ASP A 44 -29.07 35.64 11.20
N THR A 45 -30.32 35.89 10.80
CA THR A 45 -31.04 35.06 9.82
C THR A 45 -30.51 35.28 8.40
N LEU A 46 -30.09 36.51 8.07
CA LEU A 46 -29.46 36.83 6.79
C LEU A 46 -28.01 36.31 6.71
N TRP A 47 -27.29 36.32 7.85
CA TRP A 47 -25.92 35.79 7.94
C TRP A 47 -25.88 34.26 7.79
N ASN A 48 -26.81 33.55 8.43
CA ASN A 48 -26.95 32.10 8.29
C ASN A 48 -27.41 31.69 6.88
N GLY A 49 -28.26 32.51 6.24
CA GLY A 49 -28.64 32.30 4.84
C GLY A 49 -27.46 32.40 3.87
N ALA A 50 -26.59 33.38 4.05
CA ALA A 50 -25.37 33.54 3.23
C ALA A 50 -24.40 32.36 3.43
N GLN A 51 -24.23 31.88 4.66
CA GLN A 51 -23.40 30.71 5.00
C GLN A 51 -23.91 29.41 4.35
N VAL A 52 -25.23 29.22 4.28
CA VAL A 52 -25.81 28.03 3.62
C VAL A 52 -25.60 28.09 2.11
N ILE A 53 -25.75 29.26 1.49
CA ILE A 53 -25.52 29.44 0.05
C ILE A 53 -24.05 29.20 -0.30
N THR A 54 -23.10 29.68 0.51
CA THR A 54 -21.67 29.44 0.28
C THR A 54 -21.29 27.97 0.49
N MET A 55 -21.87 27.28 1.47
CA MET A 55 -21.69 25.84 1.67
C MET A 55 -22.23 25.01 0.51
N ILE A 56 -23.41 25.33 -0.03
CA ILE A 56 -23.97 24.64 -1.21
C ILE A 56 -23.10 24.88 -2.45
N ALA A 57 -22.61 26.11 -2.65
CA ALA A 57 -21.71 26.44 -3.75
C ALA A 57 -20.36 25.70 -3.62
N PHE A 58 -19.82 25.60 -2.41
CA PHE A 58 -18.60 24.82 -2.12
C PHE A 58 -18.81 23.33 -2.39
N LEU A 59 -19.92 22.75 -1.92
CA LEU A 59 -20.26 21.34 -2.16
C LEU A 59 -20.43 21.06 -3.67
N GLY A 60 -21.06 21.98 -4.41
CA GLY A 60 -21.17 21.90 -5.87
C GLY A 60 -19.82 21.95 -6.59
N ALA A 61 -18.90 22.80 -6.13
CA ALA A 61 -17.54 22.88 -6.67
C ALA A 61 -16.73 21.62 -6.38
N VAL A 62 -16.84 21.05 -5.18
CA VAL A 62 -16.20 19.78 -4.81
C VAL A 62 -16.75 18.65 -5.67
N ILE A 63 -18.08 18.52 -5.81
CA ILE A 63 -18.70 17.50 -6.67
C ILE A 63 -18.27 17.66 -8.13
N ALA A 64 -18.12 18.89 -8.63
CA ALA A 64 -17.63 19.17 -9.98
C ALA A 64 -16.16 18.75 -10.20
N LEU A 65 -15.32 18.79 -9.15
CA LEU A 65 -13.94 18.29 -9.21
C LEU A 65 -13.87 16.76 -9.24
N PHE A 66 -14.85 16.06 -8.64
CA PHE A 66 -14.88 14.59 -8.59
C PHE A 66 -15.62 13.93 -9.78
N LYS A 67 -16.56 14.63 -10.44
CA LYS A 67 -17.23 14.13 -11.66
C LYS A 67 -16.65 14.77 -12.91
N GLY A 68 -15.53 14.22 -13.41
CA GLY A 68 -14.85 14.64 -14.63
C GLY A 68 -15.60 14.39 -15.95
N ASN A 69 -16.90 14.72 -16.04
CA ASN A 69 -17.66 14.58 -17.29
C ASN A 69 -18.92 15.46 -17.37
N VAL A 70 -18.83 16.76 -17.06
CA VAL A 70 -19.93 17.70 -17.29
C VAL A 70 -19.48 18.80 -18.26
N LYS A 71 -19.93 18.72 -19.53
CA LYS A 71 -19.66 19.69 -20.61
C LYS A 71 -20.36 21.06 -20.40
N PHE A 72 -20.59 21.51 -19.17
CA PHE A 72 -21.37 22.72 -18.89
C PHE A 72 -20.59 23.88 -18.25
N LEU A 73 -19.29 23.74 -17.95
CA LEU A 73 -18.52 24.85 -17.36
C LEU A 73 -17.35 25.28 -18.26
N HIS A 74 -17.68 25.96 -19.35
CA HIS A 74 -16.69 26.57 -20.24
C HIS A 74 -16.46 28.07 -19.92
N ILE A 75 -16.65 28.51 -18.67
CA ILE A 75 -16.56 29.94 -18.30
C ILE A 75 -15.79 30.24 -17.00
N VAL A 76 -15.31 29.28 -16.22
CA VAL A 76 -14.51 29.62 -15.01
C VAL A 76 -13.10 29.07 -15.13
N ASN A 77 -12.16 29.97 -15.42
CA ASN A 77 -10.73 29.68 -15.48
C ASN A 77 -10.28 29.06 -14.15
N ARG A 78 -9.48 27.99 -14.17
CA ARG A 78 -9.03 27.24 -12.98
C ARG A 78 -8.38 28.16 -11.92
N LYS A 79 -7.77 29.27 -12.37
CA LYS A 79 -7.22 30.32 -11.50
C LYS A 79 -8.29 31.07 -10.68
N VAL A 80 -9.49 31.27 -11.23
CA VAL A 80 -10.62 31.93 -10.55
C VAL A 80 -11.22 31.01 -9.49
N ALA A 81 -11.33 29.70 -9.76
CA ALA A 81 -11.80 28.74 -8.76
C ALA A 81 -10.86 28.63 -7.55
N ILE A 82 -9.54 28.67 -7.79
CA ILE A 82 -8.54 28.68 -6.72
C ILE A 82 -8.57 30.01 -5.95
N LEU A 83 -8.74 31.15 -6.64
CA LEU A 83 -8.86 32.45 -5.98
C LEU A 83 -10.06 32.49 -5.01
N VAL A 84 -11.21 31.94 -5.42
CA VAL A 84 -12.41 31.89 -4.57
C VAL A 84 -12.18 31.01 -3.33
N LEU A 85 -11.47 29.88 -3.47
CA LEU A 85 -11.14 29.02 -2.33
C LEU A 85 -10.18 29.69 -1.33
N VAL A 86 -9.15 30.37 -1.83
CA VAL A 86 -8.16 31.07 -0.98
C VAL A 86 -8.81 32.24 -0.24
N VAL A 87 -9.68 33.01 -0.89
CA VAL A 87 -10.39 34.12 -0.24
C VAL A 87 -11.36 33.61 0.84
N SER A 88 -12.04 32.48 0.62
CA SER A 88 -12.90 31.88 1.66
C SER A 88 -12.13 31.39 2.89
N LEU A 89 -10.92 30.83 2.72
CA LEU A 89 -10.08 30.39 3.83
C LEU A 89 -9.57 31.56 4.67
N ILE A 90 -9.18 32.67 4.04
CA ILE A 90 -8.70 33.88 4.74
C ILE A 90 -9.82 34.51 5.58
N THR A 91 -11.07 34.48 5.10
CA THR A 91 -12.21 35.01 5.86
C THR A 91 -12.61 34.17 7.07
N ALA A 92 -12.26 32.88 7.12
CA ALA A 92 -12.55 32.00 8.26
C ALA A 92 -11.54 32.18 9.43
N GLY A 93 -10.34 32.69 9.16
CA GLY A 93 -9.29 32.87 10.16
C GLY A 93 -9.35 34.16 10.99
N ALA A 94 -10.33 35.04 10.76
CA ALA A 94 -10.39 36.38 11.34
C ALA A 94 -11.60 36.61 12.26
N MET A 95 -11.98 35.62 13.08
CA MET A 95 -12.95 35.84 14.16
C MET A 95 -12.24 35.84 15.53
N PRO A 96 -12.41 36.89 16.35
CA PRO A 96 -11.89 36.91 17.72
C PRO A 96 -12.76 36.02 18.62
N PHE A 97 -12.13 35.04 19.29
CA PHE A 97 -12.77 34.28 20.36
C PHE A 97 -13.03 35.19 21.57
N PRO A 98 -14.25 35.25 22.12
CA PRO A 98 -14.49 35.97 23.37
C PRO A 98 -13.82 35.21 24.52
N ALA A 99 -12.95 35.93 25.25
CA ALA A 99 -12.33 35.45 26.47
C ALA A 99 -13.40 35.25 27.56
N GLY A 100 -13.75 33.98 27.81
CA GLY A 100 -14.46 33.54 29.00
C GLY A 100 -13.46 32.87 29.93
N SER A 101 -13.19 33.53 31.06
CA SER A 101 -12.43 33.00 32.18
C SER A 101 -13.15 31.82 32.83
N GLU A 102 -12.34 30.97 33.48
CA GLU A 102 -12.69 29.88 34.41
C GLU A 102 -12.67 28.48 33.77
N GLN A 103 -11.87 27.58 34.37
CA GLN A 103 -11.45 26.23 33.95
C GLN A 103 -10.10 26.11 33.21
N ALA A 104 -9.03 26.47 33.94
CA ALA A 104 -7.68 26.00 33.68
C ALA A 104 -7.05 25.56 35.01
N GLU A 105 -7.50 24.43 35.56
CA GLU A 105 -6.86 23.83 36.75
C GLU A 105 -7.07 22.30 36.89
N VAL A 106 -7.52 21.60 35.83
CA VAL A 106 -7.79 20.14 35.91
C VAL A 106 -6.93 19.30 34.95
N GLN A 107 -6.00 19.91 34.22
CA GLN A 107 -5.25 19.20 33.16
C GLN A 107 -3.77 18.93 33.48
N GLU A 108 -3.30 19.26 34.68
CA GLU A 108 -1.90 19.07 35.11
C GLU A 108 -1.72 17.87 36.07
N GLN A 109 -2.80 17.20 36.48
CA GLN A 109 -2.72 16.02 37.38
C GLN A 109 -2.70 14.66 36.66
N GLU A 110 -3.11 14.58 35.39
CA GLU A 110 -3.17 13.30 34.67
C GLU A 110 -1.83 12.91 34.00
N THR A 111 -0.94 13.87 33.75
CA THR A 111 0.37 13.62 33.13
C THR A 111 1.40 13.06 34.12
N ASP A 112 1.38 13.52 35.37
CA ASP A 112 2.34 13.06 36.40
C ASP A 112 2.03 11.64 36.90
N GLN A 113 0.78 11.19 36.77
CA GLN A 113 0.37 9.85 37.20
C GLN A 113 0.70 8.78 36.14
N ALA A 114 0.78 9.14 34.87
CA ALA A 114 1.20 8.24 33.79
C ALA A 114 2.72 7.96 33.85
N GLU A 115 3.53 9.01 34.04
CA GLU A 115 5.00 8.89 34.06
C GLU A 115 5.51 8.13 35.29
N ASN A 116 4.85 8.29 36.45
CA ASN A 116 5.20 7.54 37.66
C ASN A 116 4.80 6.05 37.59
N ASN A 117 3.74 5.71 36.85
CA ASN A 117 3.34 4.31 36.66
C ASN A 117 4.25 3.58 35.68
N GLU A 118 4.78 4.28 34.67
CA GLU A 118 5.73 3.74 33.70
C GLU A 118 7.10 3.48 34.35
N LEU A 119 7.56 4.38 35.22
CA LEU A 119 8.80 4.21 36.01
C LEU A 119 8.74 3.05 37.02
N GLU A 120 7.58 2.79 37.62
CA GLU A 120 7.39 1.65 38.53
C GLU A 120 7.25 0.32 37.77
N ALA A 121 6.69 0.34 36.55
CA ALA A 121 6.62 -0.83 35.68
C ALA A 121 8.02 -1.25 35.17
N GLU A 122 8.88 -0.30 34.83
CA GLU A 122 10.24 -0.56 34.37
C GLU A 122 11.12 -1.14 35.49
N LYS A 123 11.02 -0.61 36.72
CA LYS A 123 11.71 -1.17 37.90
C LYS A 123 11.21 -2.56 38.30
N ALA A 124 9.95 -2.88 38.01
CA ALA A 124 9.40 -4.21 38.24
C ALA A 124 9.95 -5.22 37.21
N ALA A 125 10.08 -4.81 35.95
CA ALA A 125 10.65 -5.63 34.89
C ALA A 125 12.15 -5.92 35.11
N GLU A 126 12.94 -4.93 35.56
CA GLU A 126 14.36 -5.13 35.87
C GLU A 126 14.57 -6.11 37.04
N LYS A 127 13.70 -6.09 38.06
CA LYS A 127 13.75 -7.06 39.17
C LYS A 127 13.41 -8.48 38.72
N GLU A 128 12.55 -8.64 37.72
CA GLU A 128 12.18 -9.93 37.17
C GLU A 128 13.30 -10.52 36.29
N ILE A 129 13.97 -9.67 35.50
CA ILE A 129 15.15 -10.05 34.69
C ILE A 129 16.33 -10.46 35.59
N ALA A 130 16.60 -9.70 36.66
CA ALA A 130 17.66 -10.03 37.62
C ALA A 130 17.42 -11.35 38.38
N ASN A 131 16.17 -11.78 38.53
CA ASN A 131 15.80 -13.05 39.17
C ASN A 131 15.92 -14.25 38.22
N LEU A 132 15.89 -14.01 36.91
CA LEU A 132 16.08 -15.03 35.87
C LEU A 132 17.57 -15.32 35.62
N GLU A 133 18.44 -14.31 35.71
CA GLU A 133 19.90 -14.47 35.55
C GLU A 133 20.58 -15.25 36.69
N GLN A 134 19.94 -15.41 37.85
CA GLN A 134 20.48 -16.23 38.94
C GLN A 134 20.24 -17.75 38.77
N LYS A 135 19.49 -18.17 37.74
CA LYS A 135 19.15 -19.60 37.51
C LYS A 135 20.00 -20.31 36.46
N GLU A 136 20.90 -19.62 35.77
CA GLU A 136 21.80 -20.22 34.79
C GLU A 136 23.27 -19.91 35.12
N LYS A 137 23.89 -20.75 35.95
CA LYS A 137 25.35 -20.84 36.00
C LYS A 137 25.76 -22.32 36.07
N PRO A 138 26.42 -22.88 35.04
CA PRO A 138 27.01 -24.20 35.15
C PRO A 138 28.36 -24.09 35.88
N THR A 139 28.56 -24.97 36.85
CA THR A 139 29.81 -25.17 37.59
C THR A 139 30.80 -25.99 36.75
N SER A 140 32.06 -25.57 36.79
CA SER A 140 33.22 -26.11 36.09
C SER A 140 33.76 -27.44 36.64
N GLU A 141 34.24 -28.27 35.71
CA GLU A 141 35.47 -29.10 35.70
C GLU A 141 35.95 -29.90 36.92
N GLN A 142 36.13 -31.22 36.70
CA GLN A 142 37.38 -32.03 36.82
C GLN A 142 37.08 -33.45 37.37
N ASP A 143 37.32 -34.51 36.57
CA ASP A 143 38.39 -35.52 36.79
C ASP A 143 38.25 -36.80 35.91
N THR A 144 39.24 -36.97 35.03
CA THR A 144 40.10 -38.15 34.81
C THR A 144 39.54 -39.60 34.71
N ALA A 145 39.68 -40.15 33.49
CA ALA A 145 40.14 -41.50 33.09
C ALA A 145 39.21 -42.76 33.12
N GLN A 146 39.27 -43.46 31.97
CA GLN A 146 39.21 -44.92 31.74
C GLN A 146 37.87 -45.67 31.87
N HIS A 147 37.29 -46.15 30.76
CA HIS A 147 37.55 -47.48 30.14
C HIS A 147 36.53 -47.77 29.02
N GLN A 148 37.02 -48.43 27.97
CA GLN A 148 36.27 -48.91 26.80
C GLN A 148 35.67 -50.32 27.01
N GLU A 149 34.78 -50.68 26.06
CA GLU A 149 34.30 -52.01 25.62
C GLU A 149 32.93 -52.48 26.15
N LYS A 150 31.92 -52.59 25.26
CA LYS A 150 31.41 -53.80 24.53
C LYS A 150 30.84 -54.84 25.51
N GLU A 151 29.62 -55.38 25.40
CA GLU A 151 29.01 -56.23 24.35
C GLU A 151 27.49 -56.33 24.66
N ALA A 152 26.57 -56.19 23.71
CA ALA A 152 25.96 -57.22 22.85
C ALA A 152 25.23 -58.41 23.53
N SER A 153 23.90 -58.26 23.66
CA SER A 153 22.85 -59.18 23.19
C SER A 153 22.42 -60.46 23.96
N LYS A 154 21.07 -60.59 24.06
CA LYS A 154 20.19 -61.78 24.17
C LYS A 154 20.27 -62.56 25.50
N GLU A 155 19.17 -62.95 26.14
CA GLU A 155 18.16 -63.89 25.63
C GLU A 155 16.84 -63.85 26.45
N LYS A 156 15.75 -64.22 25.77
CA LYS A 156 14.37 -64.48 26.23
C LYS A 156 14.37 -65.68 27.24
N GLN A 157 13.34 -66.09 27.99
CA GLN A 157 11.88 -66.00 27.96
C GLN A 157 11.35 -66.72 29.23
N SER A 158 10.23 -66.32 29.84
CA SER A 158 9.38 -67.25 30.63
C SER A 158 8.01 -66.64 31.01
N VAL A 159 6.95 -67.15 30.33
CA VAL A 159 5.56 -67.43 30.80
C VAL A 159 4.72 -66.24 31.32
N LYS A 160 3.77 -65.64 30.58
CA LYS A 160 2.48 -66.08 29.97
C LYS A 160 1.28 -66.14 30.94
N GLN A 161 0.40 -65.12 30.79
CA GLN A 161 -1.08 -65.06 30.96
C GLN A 161 -1.66 -65.28 32.37
N GLU A 162 -2.68 -64.57 32.86
CA GLU A 162 -3.88 -63.90 32.29
C GLU A 162 -4.26 -62.77 33.29
N ASN A 163 -4.68 -61.56 32.88
CA ASN A 163 -6.09 -61.32 32.59
C ASN A 163 -6.30 -59.98 31.87
N LYS A 164 -7.34 -60.03 31.06
CA LYS A 164 -7.85 -59.08 30.06
C LYS A 164 -8.61 -57.93 30.73
N SER A 165 -8.72 -56.81 30.03
CA SER A 165 -9.55 -55.62 30.31
C SER A 165 -8.88 -54.46 31.06
N ALA A 166 -8.13 -53.63 30.34
CA ALA A 166 -8.08 -52.16 30.50
C ALA A 166 -7.16 -51.57 29.41
N ALA A 167 -7.52 -51.76 28.15
CA ALA A 167 -6.80 -51.17 27.01
C ALA A 167 -7.78 -50.81 25.89
N GLU A 168 -8.82 -50.05 26.22
CA GLU A 168 -9.67 -49.36 25.25
C GLU A 168 -9.96 -47.90 25.65
N GLU A 169 -9.23 -47.32 26.61
CA GLU A 169 -9.48 -45.93 27.08
C GLU A 169 -8.28 -44.98 26.99
N LYS A 170 -7.25 -45.29 26.20
CA LYS A 170 -6.10 -44.39 25.98
C LYS A 170 -5.73 -44.14 24.53
N GLU A 171 -6.71 -44.15 23.63
CA GLU A 171 -6.52 -43.70 22.24
C GLU A 171 -7.47 -42.57 21.81
N GLN A 172 -8.13 -41.89 22.77
CA GLN A 172 -8.99 -40.73 22.50
C GLN A 172 -8.62 -39.43 23.26
N SER A 173 -7.48 -39.38 23.96
CA SER A 173 -7.02 -38.17 24.68
C SER A 173 -5.76 -37.53 24.09
N ALA A 174 -5.57 -37.64 22.78
CA ALA A 174 -4.52 -36.92 22.03
C ALA A 174 -5.08 -36.18 20.80
N LYS A 175 -6.39 -35.89 20.79
CA LYS A 175 -7.05 -35.10 19.75
C LYS A 175 -8.10 -34.17 20.35
N LYS A 176 -7.70 -33.30 21.29
CA LYS A 176 -8.54 -32.21 21.78
C LYS A 176 -7.79 -31.10 22.53
N THR A 177 -6.69 -30.62 21.97
CA THR A 177 -6.20 -29.25 22.24
C THR A 177 -5.56 -28.69 20.98
N ALA A 178 -6.29 -28.70 19.88
CA ALA A 178 -6.13 -27.64 18.90
C ALA A 178 -7.18 -26.61 19.30
N THR A 179 -6.71 -25.50 19.89
CA THR A 179 -7.49 -24.26 19.97
C THR A 179 -8.12 -24.05 18.58
N PRO A 180 -9.45 -23.92 18.46
CA PRO A 180 -10.03 -23.50 17.19
C PRO A 180 -9.33 -22.19 16.82
N GLN A 181 -8.51 -22.20 15.77
CA GLN A 181 -8.18 -20.95 15.11
C GLN A 181 -9.53 -20.39 14.70
N GLU A 182 -9.92 -19.30 15.33
CA GLU A 182 -10.99 -18.43 14.87
C GLU A 182 -10.68 -18.18 13.39
N GLN A 183 -11.44 -18.82 12.50
CA GLN A 183 -11.27 -18.63 11.07
C GLN A 183 -11.57 -17.16 10.84
N ALA A 184 -10.51 -16.37 10.63
CA ALA A 184 -10.66 -14.99 10.25
C ALA A 184 -11.45 -15.00 8.94
N ASP A 185 -12.62 -14.37 8.96
CA ASP A 185 -13.44 -14.19 7.76
C ASP A 185 -12.72 -13.18 6.87
N HIS A 186 -11.97 -13.67 5.88
CA HIS A 186 -11.19 -12.83 4.98
C HIS A 186 -12.03 -12.24 3.84
N GLY A 187 -13.34 -12.46 3.83
CA GLY A 187 -14.26 -11.96 2.82
C GLY A 187 -15.07 -13.06 2.14
N PRO A 188 -15.76 -12.76 1.04
CA PRO A 188 -16.67 -13.72 0.44
C PRO A 188 -15.94 -14.94 -0.14
N ASP A 189 -16.55 -16.10 0.07
CA ASP A 189 -16.16 -17.36 -0.56
C ASP A 189 -16.33 -17.31 -2.09
N ALA A 190 -15.36 -17.87 -2.80
CA ALA A 190 -15.41 -18.07 -4.24
C ALA A 190 -14.72 -19.36 -4.67
N GLN A 191 -15.01 -19.84 -5.88
CA GLN A 191 -14.29 -20.96 -6.49
C GLN A 191 -13.38 -20.46 -7.60
N VAL A 192 -12.13 -20.87 -7.63
CA VAL A 192 -11.24 -20.58 -8.77
C VAL A 192 -11.62 -21.45 -9.96
N THR A 193 -12.12 -20.84 -11.03
CA THR A 193 -12.52 -21.53 -12.26
C THR A 193 -11.38 -21.66 -13.26
N ARG A 194 -10.45 -20.70 -13.28
CA ARG A 194 -9.31 -20.71 -14.20
C ARG A 194 -8.16 -19.84 -13.71
N VAL A 195 -6.94 -20.34 -13.80
CA VAL A 195 -5.73 -19.53 -13.66
C VAL A 195 -5.32 -18.98 -15.03
N VAL A 196 -5.22 -17.67 -15.17
CA VAL A 196 -4.86 -16.99 -16.44
C VAL A 196 -3.34 -16.92 -16.57
N ASP A 197 -2.68 -16.39 -15.54
CA ASP A 197 -1.23 -16.30 -15.34
C ASP A 197 -0.92 -16.37 -13.82
N GLY A 198 0.29 -15.97 -13.40
CA GLY A 198 0.72 -16.07 -12.01
C GLY A 198 -0.04 -15.16 -11.03
N ASP A 199 -0.61 -14.05 -11.50
CA ASP A 199 -1.24 -13.02 -10.66
C ASP A 199 -2.66 -12.62 -11.10
N THR A 200 -3.21 -13.33 -12.07
CA THR A 200 -4.56 -13.14 -12.58
C THR A 200 -5.31 -14.46 -12.62
N VAL A 201 -6.46 -14.49 -11.96
CA VAL A 201 -7.35 -15.66 -11.92
C VAL A 201 -8.78 -15.29 -12.31
N LYS A 202 -9.54 -16.29 -12.73
CA LYS A 202 -10.99 -16.23 -12.85
C LYS A 202 -11.62 -17.03 -11.73
N ILE A 203 -12.63 -16.43 -11.11
CA ILE A 203 -13.36 -17.01 -10.00
C ILE A 203 -14.85 -17.04 -10.30
N ASN A 204 -15.56 -17.99 -9.72
CA ASN A 204 -17.01 -17.98 -9.61
C ASN A 204 -17.36 -17.41 -8.23
N LEU A 205 -17.89 -16.19 -8.22
CA LEU A 205 -18.37 -15.50 -7.04
C LEU A 205 -19.89 -15.40 -7.13
N ASN A 206 -20.60 -16.12 -6.26
CA ASN A 206 -22.07 -16.14 -6.23
C ASN A 206 -22.75 -16.48 -7.57
N GLY A 207 -22.17 -17.39 -8.36
CA GLY A 207 -22.70 -17.80 -9.67
C GLY A 207 -22.23 -16.94 -10.85
N HIS A 208 -21.42 -15.91 -10.60
CA HIS A 208 -20.90 -15.00 -11.63
C HIS A 208 -19.39 -15.18 -11.81
N GLU A 209 -18.93 -15.25 -13.06
CA GLU A 209 -17.51 -15.29 -13.36
C GLU A 209 -16.91 -13.88 -13.23
N GLU A 210 -15.91 -13.74 -12.36
CA GLU A 210 -15.15 -12.50 -12.14
C GLU A 210 -13.67 -12.74 -12.43
N THR A 211 -12.99 -11.75 -12.99
CA THR A 211 -11.52 -11.79 -13.17
C THR A 211 -10.86 -10.97 -12.07
N VAL A 212 -9.97 -11.59 -11.32
CA VAL A 212 -9.25 -10.98 -10.19
C VAL A 212 -7.79 -10.77 -10.58
N ARG A 213 -7.29 -9.55 -10.40
CA ARG A 213 -5.87 -9.19 -10.42
C ARG A 213 -5.40 -9.10 -8.98
N LEU A 214 -4.39 -9.88 -8.63
CA LEU A 214 -3.85 -9.91 -7.29
C LEU A 214 -3.25 -8.55 -6.91
N LEU A 215 -3.62 -8.05 -5.73
CA LEU A 215 -3.07 -6.83 -5.16
C LEU A 215 -1.60 -7.02 -4.76
N LEU A 216 -0.84 -5.94 -4.91
CA LEU A 216 0.55 -5.76 -4.49
C LEU A 216 1.60 -6.71 -5.10
N VAL A 217 1.22 -7.63 -5.99
CA VAL A 217 2.16 -8.58 -6.60
C VAL A 217 2.16 -8.44 -8.12
N ASP A 218 3.33 -8.57 -8.74
CA ASP A 218 3.49 -8.58 -10.20
C ASP A 218 4.37 -9.77 -10.59
N THR A 219 3.84 -10.65 -11.44
CA THR A 219 4.52 -11.87 -11.90
C THR A 219 5.04 -11.70 -13.33
N PRO A 220 6.11 -12.40 -13.72
CA PRO A 220 6.57 -12.35 -15.10
C PRO A 220 5.51 -12.85 -16.08
N GLU A 221 5.31 -12.08 -17.13
CA GLU A 221 4.21 -12.22 -18.07
C GLU A 221 4.37 -13.44 -19.00
N THR A 222 3.28 -14.16 -19.26
CA THR A 222 3.27 -15.36 -20.12
C THR A 222 2.27 -15.33 -21.27
N LYS A 223 1.29 -14.41 -21.25
CA LYS A 223 0.15 -14.36 -22.16
C LYS A 223 0.03 -13.04 -22.92
N HIS A 224 0.93 -12.09 -22.71
CA HIS A 224 0.87 -10.81 -23.42
C HIS A 224 1.08 -10.98 -24.93
N PRO A 225 0.14 -10.54 -25.79
CA PRO A 225 0.15 -10.83 -27.22
C PRO A 225 1.41 -10.39 -27.97
N SER A 226 2.05 -9.31 -27.53
CA SER A 226 3.21 -8.71 -28.19
C SER A 226 4.54 -8.88 -27.46
N LYS A 227 4.57 -9.61 -26.32
CA LYS A 227 5.80 -9.85 -25.56
C LYS A 227 6.11 -11.34 -25.57
N PRO A 228 7.38 -11.75 -25.65
CA PRO A 228 7.72 -13.14 -25.45
C PRO A 228 7.43 -13.53 -23.99
N VAL A 229 7.28 -14.83 -23.76
CA VAL A 229 7.17 -15.39 -22.41
C VAL A 229 8.40 -14.98 -21.61
N GLN A 230 8.16 -14.33 -20.47
CA GLN A 230 9.23 -13.84 -19.62
C GLN A 230 9.80 -14.98 -18.76
N PRO A 231 11.11 -14.98 -18.46
CA PRO A 231 11.70 -15.92 -17.50
C PRO A 231 10.91 -15.98 -16.17
N PHE A 232 10.78 -17.17 -15.58
CA PHE A 232 9.99 -17.42 -14.35
C PHE A 232 8.47 -17.24 -14.48
N GLY A 233 7.97 -16.76 -15.61
CA GLY A 233 6.53 -16.61 -15.85
C GLY A 233 5.79 -17.96 -15.89
N PRO A 234 6.28 -18.98 -16.65
CA PRO A 234 5.71 -20.32 -16.62
C PRO A 234 5.69 -20.96 -15.24
N GLU A 235 6.72 -20.71 -14.44
CA GLU A 235 6.88 -21.18 -13.07
C GLU A 235 5.84 -20.53 -12.15
N ALA A 236 5.68 -19.20 -12.21
CA ALA A 236 4.64 -18.47 -11.48
C ALA A 236 3.23 -18.95 -11.85
N SER A 237 2.98 -19.12 -13.15
CA SER A 237 1.69 -19.62 -13.65
C SER A 237 1.42 -21.07 -13.24
N SER A 238 2.46 -21.91 -13.16
CA SER A 238 2.32 -23.31 -12.73
C SER A 238 2.08 -23.40 -11.23
N PHE A 239 2.75 -22.56 -10.44
CA PHE A 239 2.52 -22.43 -9.00
C PHE A 239 1.08 -22.01 -8.71
N ALA A 240 0.58 -20.96 -9.39
CA ALA A 240 -0.81 -20.55 -9.26
C ALA A 240 -1.80 -21.67 -9.64
N LYS A 241 -1.53 -22.42 -10.71
CA LYS A 241 -2.37 -23.57 -11.09
C LYS A 241 -2.40 -24.65 -10.02
N GLN A 242 -1.24 -24.99 -9.45
CA GLN A 242 -1.14 -26.00 -8.41
C GLN A 242 -1.87 -25.58 -7.14
N GLU A 243 -1.69 -24.33 -6.72
CA GLU A 243 -2.22 -23.85 -5.44
C GLU A 243 -3.70 -23.47 -5.50
N LEU A 244 -4.22 -23.08 -6.67
CA LEU A 244 -5.56 -22.48 -6.78
C LEU A 244 -6.57 -23.25 -7.62
N SER A 245 -6.17 -24.04 -8.63
CA SER A 245 -7.13 -24.55 -9.63
C SER A 245 -8.26 -25.39 -9.01
N GLY A 246 -9.51 -24.95 -9.18
CA GLY A 246 -10.70 -25.65 -8.68
C GLY A 246 -10.92 -25.55 -7.18
N LYS A 247 -10.03 -24.87 -6.43
CA LYS A 247 -10.14 -24.71 -4.98
C LYS A 247 -11.15 -23.63 -4.60
N GLN A 248 -11.68 -23.78 -3.38
CA GLN A 248 -12.39 -22.73 -2.68
C GLN A 248 -11.39 -21.75 -2.07
N ILE A 249 -11.71 -20.47 -2.17
CA ILE A 249 -10.90 -19.37 -1.70
C ILE A 249 -11.78 -18.33 -0.99
N GLU A 250 -11.15 -17.51 -0.17
CA GLU A 250 -11.76 -16.28 0.36
C GLU A 250 -11.10 -15.08 -0.32
N VAL A 251 -11.91 -14.09 -0.68
CA VAL A 251 -11.48 -12.91 -1.44
C VAL A 251 -11.44 -11.69 -0.53
N GLU A 252 -10.23 -11.24 -0.18
CA GLU A 252 -10.04 -10.04 0.65
C GLU A 252 -9.83 -8.80 -0.22
N TYR A 253 -10.67 -7.79 -0.04
CA TYR A 253 -10.58 -6.53 -0.78
C TYR A 253 -9.83 -5.46 0.01
N ASP A 254 -9.07 -4.64 -0.69
CA ASP A 254 -8.35 -3.50 -0.12
C ASP A 254 -8.16 -2.41 -1.19
N GLY A 255 -8.12 -1.16 -0.76
CA GLY A 255 -8.01 0.00 -1.65
C GLY A 255 -9.10 0.06 -2.74
N PRO A 256 -8.75 0.45 -3.98
CA PRO A 256 -9.68 0.46 -5.10
C PRO A 256 -10.19 -0.94 -5.46
N LYS A 257 -11.51 -1.12 -5.63
CA LYS A 257 -12.09 -2.44 -5.94
C LYS A 257 -11.77 -2.98 -7.32
N ARG A 258 -11.50 -2.12 -8.30
CA ARG A 258 -11.25 -2.51 -9.70
C ARG A 258 -10.15 -1.67 -10.34
N ASP A 259 -9.43 -2.27 -11.27
CA ASP A 259 -8.47 -1.58 -12.11
C ASP A 259 -9.12 -0.93 -13.35
N LYS A 260 -8.32 -0.23 -14.16
CA LYS A 260 -8.76 0.42 -15.40
C LYS A 260 -9.26 -0.55 -16.49
N TYR A 261 -8.97 -1.85 -16.35
CA TYR A 261 -9.43 -2.90 -17.26
C TYR A 261 -10.71 -3.58 -16.75
N GLY A 262 -11.22 -3.15 -15.59
CA GLY A 262 -12.41 -3.71 -14.97
C GLY A 262 -12.15 -5.02 -14.21
N ARG A 263 -10.89 -5.42 -13.99
CA ARG A 263 -10.57 -6.59 -13.15
C ARG A 263 -10.76 -6.21 -11.68
N SER A 264 -11.26 -7.14 -10.89
CA SER A 264 -11.34 -6.99 -9.44
C SER A 264 -9.95 -7.00 -8.83
N LEU A 265 -9.71 -6.14 -7.85
CA LEU A 265 -8.44 -6.07 -7.11
C LEU A 265 -8.64 -6.68 -5.73
N ALA A 266 -7.87 -7.72 -5.39
CA ALA A 266 -8.02 -8.44 -4.14
C ALA A 266 -6.76 -9.22 -3.75
N TYR A 267 -6.69 -9.61 -2.48
CA TYR A 267 -5.86 -10.71 -1.98
C TYR A 267 -6.67 -12.01 -2.01
N ILE A 268 -6.00 -13.13 -2.22
CA ILE A 268 -6.62 -14.46 -2.23
C ILE A 268 -6.11 -15.27 -1.04
N TRP A 269 -7.03 -15.78 -0.25
CA TRP A 269 -6.77 -16.76 0.79
C TRP A 269 -7.21 -18.14 0.33
N VAL A 270 -6.33 -19.12 0.50
CA VAL A 270 -6.57 -20.52 0.13
C VAL A 270 -6.04 -21.40 1.26
N ASP A 271 -6.89 -22.28 1.78
CA ASP A 271 -6.54 -23.17 2.89
C ASP A 271 -5.94 -22.40 4.11
N GLY A 272 -6.46 -21.20 4.40
CA GLY A 272 -5.98 -20.31 5.47
C GLY A 272 -4.64 -19.61 5.19
N LYS A 273 -4.12 -19.67 3.95
CA LYS A 273 -2.87 -19.03 3.55
C LYS A 273 -3.11 -17.99 2.47
N MET A 274 -2.42 -16.86 2.57
CA MET A 274 -2.49 -15.81 1.56
C MET A 274 -1.61 -16.14 0.35
N PHE A 275 -2.25 -16.42 -0.78
CA PHE A 275 -1.56 -16.82 -2.01
C PHE A 275 -0.63 -15.73 -2.57
N ASN A 276 -1.04 -14.47 -2.48
CA ASN A 276 -0.21 -13.32 -2.87
C ASN A 276 1.15 -13.32 -2.15
N GLN A 277 1.15 -13.56 -0.83
CA GLN A 277 2.39 -13.64 -0.05
C GLN A 277 3.22 -14.86 -0.47
N MET A 278 2.59 -16.01 -0.71
CA MET A 278 3.28 -17.22 -1.17
C MET A 278 4.06 -16.98 -2.47
N LEU A 279 3.51 -16.21 -3.42
CA LEU A 279 4.23 -15.83 -4.64
C LEU A 279 5.52 -15.07 -4.35
N LEU A 280 5.50 -14.14 -3.38
CA LEU A 280 6.66 -13.35 -2.99
C LEU A 280 7.70 -14.22 -2.27
N GLU A 281 7.27 -15.14 -1.39
CA GLU A 281 8.16 -16.03 -0.64
C GLU A 281 8.89 -17.05 -1.52
N GLU A 282 8.26 -17.46 -2.62
CA GLU A 282 8.89 -18.31 -3.63
C GLU A 282 9.71 -17.54 -4.67
N GLY A 283 9.75 -16.20 -4.59
CA GLY A 283 10.45 -15.38 -5.58
C GLY A 283 9.83 -15.50 -6.96
N LEU A 284 8.52 -15.69 -7.06
CA LEU A 284 7.77 -15.81 -8.32
C LEU A 284 7.06 -14.50 -8.70
N ALA A 285 6.99 -13.55 -7.76
CA ALA A 285 6.48 -12.20 -7.98
C ALA A 285 7.38 -11.17 -7.31
N ARG A 286 7.30 -9.92 -7.80
CA ARG A 286 7.80 -8.73 -7.11
C ARG A 286 6.65 -7.99 -6.42
N LEU A 287 6.96 -7.25 -5.37
CA LEU A 287 6.07 -6.26 -4.79
C LEU A 287 5.90 -5.10 -5.77
N ALA A 288 4.67 -4.76 -6.14
CA ALA A 288 4.37 -3.78 -7.18
C ALA A 288 3.04 -3.06 -6.92
N TYR A 289 2.77 -1.99 -7.67
CA TYR A 289 1.50 -1.24 -7.62
C TYR A 289 1.15 -0.70 -6.23
N VAL A 290 2.18 -0.25 -5.51
CA VAL A 290 2.03 0.41 -4.22
C VAL A 290 1.60 1.86 -4.49
N TYR A 291 0.33 2.13 -4.27
CA TYR A 291 -0.24 3.49 -4.29
C TYR A 291 -0.39 4.02 -2.86
N ASP A 292 -0.67 5.32 -2.72
CA ASP A 292 -0.60 6.06 -1.44
C ASP A 292 -1.11 5.24 -0.24
N PRO A 293 -0.22 4.84 0.68
CA PRO A 293 -0.48 3.82 1.71
C PRO A 293 -1.46 4.25 2.82
N PRO A 294 -1.97 3.28 3.62
CA PRO A 294 -1.50 1.90 3.70
C PRO A 294 -2.48 0.85 3.17
N TYR A 295 -1.99 0.03 2.25
CA TYR A 295 -2.53 -1.32 2.00
C TYR A 295 -2.19 -2.22 3.19
N THR A 296 -3.13 -3.07 3.60
CA THR A 296 -3.07 -3.89 4.82
C THR A 296 -1.81 -4.74 4.93
N HIS A 297 -1.41 -5.43 3.84
CA HIS A 297 -0.36 -6.46 3.88
C HIS A 297 1.00 -5.99 3.36
N TYR A 298 1.18 -4.69 3.18
CA TYR A 298 2.39 -4.14 2.55
C TYR A 298 3.67 -4.54 3.31
N GLN A 299 3.67 -4.44 4.64
CA GLN A 299 4.86 -4.72 5.45
C GLN A 299 5.24 -6.20 5.43
N GLU A 300 4.25 -7.09 5.52
CA GLU A 300 4.42 -8.54 5.43
C GLU A 300 4.98 -8.93 4.06
N TYR A 301 4.48 -8.31 2.99
CA TYR A 301 4.91 -8.59 1.62
C TYR A 301 6.33 -8.09 1.37
N MET A 302 6.66 -6.90 1.88
CA MET A 302 8.04 -6.39 1.82
C MET A 302 9.00 -7.35 2.50
N LYS A 303 8.65 -7.87 3.69
CA LYS A 303 9.46 -8.88 4.40
C LYS A 303 9.55 -10.18 3.61
N ALA A 304 8.45 -10.67 3.04
CA ALA A 304 8.43 -11.88 2.21
C ALA A 304 9.34 -11.76 0.98
N GLN A 305 9.23 -10.65 0.25
CA GLN A 305 10.09 -10.34 -0.87
C GLN A 305 11.57 -10.31 -0.46
N ASN A 306 11.91 -9.61 0.62
CA ASN A 306 13.30 -9.50 1.08
C ASN A 306 13.87 -10.87 1.49
N ARG A 307 13.06 -11.76 2.07
CA ARG A 307 13.48 -13.15 2.33
C ARG A 307 13.79 -13.92 1.04
N ALA A 308 13.03 -13.71 -0.04
CA ALA A 308 13.29 -14.35 -1.32
C ALA A 308 14.50 -13.74 -2.04
N LYS A 309 14.68 -12.41 -1.97
CA LYS A 309 15.85 -11.68 -2.46
C LYS A 309 17.14 -12.19 -1.83
N ASN A 310 17.20 -12.24 -0.50
CA ASN A 310 18.39 -12.66 0.25
C ASN A 310 18.77 -14.14 0.02
N LYS A 311 17.84 -14.93 -0.52
CA LYS A 311 18.04 -16.34 -0.88
C LYS A 311 18.22 -16.54 -2.38
N GLU A 312 18.28 -15.46 -3.16
CA GLU A 312 18.38 -15.49 -4.62
C GLU A 312 17.33 -16.41 -5.26
N LYS A 313 16.11 -16.43 -4.73
CA LYS A 313 15.04 -17.31 -5.20
C LYS A 313 14.39 -16.79 -6.48
N GLY A 314 14.11 -17.68 -7.43
CA GLY A 314 13.26 -17.40 -8.60
C GLY A 314 13.74 -16.17 -9.38
N ILE A 315 12.87 -15.16 -9.53
CA ILE A 315 13.19 -13.90 -10.22
C ILE A 315 14.42 -13.19 -9.66
N TRP A 316 14.77 -13.42 -8.39
CA TRP A 316 15.93 -12.82 -7.71
C TRP A 316 17.24 -13.57 -7.96
N SER A 317 17.20 -14.75 -8.59
CA SER A 317 18.42 -15.51 -8.98
C SER A 317 19.17 -14.89 -10.16
N ARG A 318 18.56 -13.90 -10.82
CA ARG A 318 19.10 -13.27 -12.02
C ARG A 318 19.29 -11.79 -11.78
N ASP A 319 20.56 -11.39 -11.72
CA ASP A 319 20.93 -9.99 -11.59
C ASP A 319 20.34 -9.11 -12.70
N GLY A 320 19.90 -7.90 -12.32
CA GLY A 320 19.24 -6.93 -13.19
C GLY A 320 17.90 -7.35 -13.81
N TYR A 321 17.36 -8.54 -13.46
CA TYR A 321 16.12 -9.05 -14.05
C TYR A 321 14.87 -8.33 -13.53
N VAL A 322 14.86 -7.97 -12.25
CA VAL A 322 13.72 -7.29 -11.61
C VAL A 322 14.08 -5.84 -11.38
N ARG A 323 13.18 -4.94 -11.79
CA ARG A 323 13.27 -3.49 -11.57
C ARG A 323 11.94 -2.96 -11.03
N ASP A 324 11.92 -1.71 -10.61
CA ASP A 324 10.74 -1.06 -10.07
C ASP A 324 9.59 -0.96 -11.07
N ASP A 325 9.91 -0.89 -12.36
CA ASP A 325 8.96 -0.81 -13.46
C ASP A 325 8.68 -2.15 -14.17
N GLY A 326 9.28 -3.27 -13.71
CA GLY A 326 8.93 -4.61 -14.17
C GLY A 326 10.09 -5.58 -14.36
N PHE A 327 10.02 -6.39 -15.41
CA PHE A 327 10.96 -7.48 -15.70
C PHE A 327 11.78 -7.24 -16.97
N TYR A 328 13.09 -7.39 -16.84
CA TYR A 328 14.08 -7.05 -17.86
C TYR A 328 14.99 -8.24 -18.17
N TYR A 329 14.79 -8.83 -19.34
CA TYR A 329 15.70 -9.83 -19.88
C TYR A 329 16.36 -9.18 -21.10
N GLY A 330 17.50 -8.52 -20.87
CA GLY A 330 18.33 -8.04 -21.97
C GLY A 330 18.53 -9.17 -22.98
N ARG A 331 18.35 -8.88 -24.27
CA ARG A 331 18.79 -9.76 -25.34
C ARG A 331 20.29 -9.93 -25.12
N GLY A 332 20.74 -11.15 -24.80
CA GLY A 332 22.09 -11.38 -24.30
C GLY A 332 23.18 -10.71 -25.15
N THR A 333 24.18 -10.16 -24.46
CA THR A 333 25.54 -9.89 -24.95
C THR A 333 25.64 -9.13 -26.28
N GLU A 334 25.51 -7.81 -26.25
CA GLU A 334 26.38 -6.97 -27.06
C GLU A 334 27.10 -6.03 -26.09
N LYS A 335 28.38 -6.32 -25.83
CA LYS A 335 29.33 -5.25 -25.59
C LYS A 335 29.21 -4.36 -26.82
N ASP A 336 28.59 -3.18 -26.68
CA ASP A 336 28.59 -2.15 -27.72
C ASP A 336 30.02 -1.59 -27.83
N SER A 337 30.86 -2.39 -28.47
CA SER A 337 31.96 -1.91 -29.30
C SER A 337 31.40 -1.79 -30.71
N SER A 338 30.79 -0.64 -31.01
CA SER A 338 30.57 -0.23 -32.38
C SER A 338 30.75 1.27 -32.48
N GLY A 339 32.00 1.67 -32.70
CA GLY A 339 32.25 2.87 -33.46
C GLY A 339 31.88 2.60 -34.91
N ASN A 340 31.05 3.47 -35.51
CA ASN A 340 31.36 4.06 -36.80
C ASN A 340 30.45 5.27 -37.11
N ASN A 341 31.07 6.44 -37.09
CA ASN A 341 31.04 7.51 -38.10
C ASN A 341 29.79 7.67 -39.01
N ASN A 342 29.13 8.84 -38.90
CA ASN A 342 29.24 9.90 -39.91
C ASN A 342 28.61 11.20 -39.35
N SER A 343 29.40 12.25 -39.10
CA SER A 343 29.63 13.37 -40.01
C SER A 343 28.75 14.60 -39.72
N SER A 344 29.32 15.58 -39.02
CA SER A 344 29.31 16.98 -39.49
C SER A 344 30.42 17.76 -38.81
N SER A 345 31.37 18.26 -39.64
CA SER A 345 32.25 19.44 -39.54
C SER A 345 32.13 20.31 -38.27
N THR A 346 33.20 20.83 -37.65
CA THR A 346 34.30 21.62 -38.25
C THR A 346 35.42 21.89 -37.20
N GLU A 347 36.68 21.79 -37.65
CA GLU A 347 37.89 22.58 -37.33
C GLU A 347 38.48 22.79 -35.91
N GLU A 348 39.75 22.35 -35.79
CA GLU A 348 40.95 22.91 -35.09
C GLU A 348 40.92 23.12 -33.56
N LYS A 349 41.96 22.87 -32.73
CA LYS A 349 43.43 22.81 -32.91
C LYS A 349 44.09 22.13 -31.69
N ALA A 350 45.31 21.65 -31.88
CA ALA A 350 46.18 20.94 -30.92
C ALA A 350 46.70 21.76 -29.71
N SER A 351 47.07 21.07 -28.63
CA SER A 351 48.27 21.34 -27.81
C SER A 351 48.51 20.24 -26.76
N GLU A 352 49.79 19.96 -26.53
CA GLU A 352 50.44 18.89 -25.76
C GLU A 352 50.60 19.19 -24.25
N ASN A 353 50.90 18.12 -23.48
CA ASN A 353 51.74 18.00 -22.26
C ASN A 353 51.28 18.79 -20.99
N GLU A 354 51.54 18.39 -19.73
CA GLU A 354 52.46 17.46 -19.07
C GLU A 354 51.99 17.29 -17.60
N ALA A 355 52.53 16.30 -16.89
CA ALA A 355 52.26 15.98 -15.48
C ALA A 355 52.82 17.02 -14.49
N ASN A 356 52.15 17.24 -13.34
CA ASN A 356 52.81 17.25 -12.03
C ASN A 356 51.86 17.12 -10.82
N GLU A 357 52.42 16.56 -9.75
CA GLU A 357 51.88 16.27 -8.41
C GLU A 357 51.60 17.53 -7.55
N GLY A 358 50.73 17.39 -6.53
CA GLY A 358 50.83 18.17 -5.28
C GLY A 358 49.55 18.81 -4.72
N GLU A 359 48.97 18.15 -3.71
CA GLU A 359 48.27 18.67 -2.51
C GLU A 359 46.97 19.51 -2.55
N LYS A 360 45.98 18.94 -1.83
CA LYS A 360 44.99 19.54 -0.90
C LYS A 360 44.10 20.71 -1.37
N GLY A 361 42.81 20.38 -1.46
CA GLY A 361 41.74 21.25 -0.99
C GLY A 361 40.73 21.64 -2.06
N SER A 362 39.45 21.33 -1.77
CA SER A 362 38.25 21.67 -2.54
C SER A 362 37.93 20.72 -3.71
N SER A 363 37.30 19.60 -3.33
CA SER A 363 36.63 18.66 -4.22
C SER A 363 35.59 19.39 -5.08
N SER A 364 35.84 19.44 -6.38
CA SER A 364 34.80 19.60 -7.38
C SER A 364 35.00 18.45 -8.37
N SER A 365 34.80 17.23 -7.88
CA SER A 365 34.53 16.11 -8.76
C SER A 365 33.25 16.46 -9.52
N THR A 366 33.34 16.53 -10.84
CA THR A 366 32.14 16.63 -11.68
C THR A 366 31.32 15.39 -11.41
N LEU A 367 30.21 15.54 -10.69
CA LEU A 367 29.33 14.43 -10.35
C LEU A 367 28.91 13.71 -11.64
N LYS A 368 29.01 12.39 -11.64
CA LYS A 368 28.66 11.52 -12.79
C LYS A 368 27.19 11.70 -13.19
N TYR A 369 26.35 12.07 -12.23
CA TYR A 369 24.91 12.27 -12.39
C TYR A 369 24.47 13.60 -11.79
N ASP A 370 23.37 14.16 -12.32
CA ASP A 370 22.70 15.34 -11.78
C ASP A 370 21.97 14.98 -10.46
N PRO A 371 22.32 15.59 -9.32
CA PRO A 371 21.69 15.32 -8.02
C PRO A 371 20.23 15.77 -7.89
N ASN A 372 19.73 16.59 -8.83
CA ASN A 372 18.31 16.93 -8.91
C ASN A 372 17.61 16.19 -10.06
N GLY A 373 18.32 15.21 -10.64
CA GLY A 373 17.88 14.43 -11.77
C GLY A 373 16.95 13.27 -11.38
N PRO A 374 16.78 12.31 -12.29
CA PRO A 374 16.03 11.08 -12.02
C PRO A 374 16.59 10.31 -10.83
N ASP A 375 15.75 9.44 -10.27
CA ASP A 375 16.11 8.63 -9.12
C ASP A 375 17.34 7.73 -9.37
N ARG A 376 18.17 7.53 -8.34
CA ARG A 376 19.43 6.79 -8.42
C ARG A 376 19.53 5.80 -7.29
N ASP A 377 19.99 4.59 -7.61
CA ASP A 377 20.20 3.52 -6.64
C ASP A 377 21.69 3.25 -6.46
N CYS A 378 22.06 2.52 -5.41
CA CYS A 378 23.45 2.12 -5.17
C CYS A 378 24.11 1.43 -6.37
N GLY A 379 23.36 0.69 -7.18
CA GLY A 379 23.89 0.03 -8.38
C GLY A 379 24.32 0.98 -9.50
N ASP A 380 23.96 2.27 -9.46
CA ASP A 380 24.38 3.26 -10.46
C ASP A 380 25.81 3.76 -10.24
N PHE A 381 26.37 3.52 -9.06
CA PHE A 381 27.67 4.01 -8.63
C PHE A 381 28.71 2.90 -8.71
N ASP A 382 29.91 3.28 -9.16
CA ASP A 382 31.02 2.35 -9.30
C ASP A 382 31.68 2.05 -7.93
N THR A 383 31.56 2.98 -6.96
CA THR A 383 32.15 2.89 -5.62
C THR A 383 31.23 3.51 -4.56
N GLN A 384 31.43 3.11 -3.29
CA GLN A 384 30.70 3.68 -2.16
C GLN A 384 30.89 5.20 -2.06
N GLN A 385 32.13 5.67 -2.21
CA GLN A 385 32.44 7.11 -2.14
C GLN A 385 31.71 7.91 -3.23
N GLN A 386 31.54 7.36 -4.43
CA GLN A 386 30.82 8.04 -5.51
C GLN A 386 29.33 8.19 -5.18
N ALA A 387 28.73 7.17 -4.55
CA ALA A 387 27.36 7.24 -4.07
C ALA A 387 27.23 8.26 -2.93
N GLN A 388 28.20 8.30 -2.02
CA GLN A 388 28.24 9.26 -0.91
C GLN A 388 28.32 10.71 -1.41
N ASP A 389 29.22 11.00 -2.35
CA ASP A 389 29.37 12.34 -2.93
C ASP A 389 28.06 12.80 -3.62
N PHE A 390 27.37 11.89 -4.30
CA PHE A 390 26.08 12.18 -4.94
C PHE A 390 24.96 12.41 -3.91
N PHE A 391 24.89 11.58 -2.87
CA PHE A 391 23.93 11.70 -1.78
C PHE A 391 24.03 13.05 -1.07
N GLU A 392 25.25 13.47 -0.71
CA GLU A 392 25.49 14.77 -0.10
C GLU A 392 25.10 15.93 -1.04
N ALA A 393 25.43 15.80 -2.33
CA ALA A 393 25.06 16.81 -3.33
C ALA A 393 23.54 16.90 -3.59
N ALA A 394 22.80 15.81 -3.38
CA ALA A 394 21.33 15.76 -3.47
C ALA A 394 20.64 16.29 -2.19
N GLY A 395 21.41 16.62 -1.15
CA GLY A 395 20.92 17.21 0.10
C GLY A 395 20.97 16.27 1.31
N GLY A 396 21.64 15.12 1.21
CA GLY A 396 21.92 14.22 2.33
C GLY A 396 22.83 14.86 3.38
N PRO A 397 22.70 14.50 4.67
CA PRO A 397 21.71 13.58 5.25
C PRO A 397 20.36 14.23 5.58
N ALA A 398 20.20 15.55 5.39
CA ALA A 398 18.97 16.26 5.74
C ALA A 398 17.77 15.86 4.86
N LYS A 399 18.05 15.45 3.62
CA LYS A 399 17.07 14.92 2.67
C LYS A 399 17.70 13.77 1.90
N ASP A 400 16.98 12.66 1.83
CA ASP A 400 17.37 11.51 1.02
C ASP A 400 16.36 11.32 -0.11
N PRO A 401 16.34 12.21 -1.13
CA PRO A 401 15.38 12.12 -2.24
C PRO A 401 15.59 10.86 -3.08
N HIS A 402 16.80 10.30 -3.04
CA HIS A 402 17.22 9.12 -3.79
C HIS A 402 17.21 7.82 -2.97
N ARG A 403 16.87 7.92 -1.68
CA ARG A 403 16.71 6.78 -0.76
C ARG A 403 17.98 5.91 -0.67
N LEU A 404 19.14 6.55 -0.74
CA LEU A 404 20.46 5.90 -0.76
C LEU A 404 20.95 5.52 0.65
N ASP A 405 20.47 6.20 1.71
CA ASP A 405 20.85 6.01 3.12
C ASP A 405 20.04 4.92 3.83
N GLY A 406 19.37 4.08 3.04
CA GLY A 406 18.76 2.86 3.55
C GLY A 406 17.70 3.10 4.64
N ARG A 407 17.82 2.38 5.76
CA ARG A 407 16.85 2.38 6.88
C ARG A 407 17.48 2.69 8.23
N ASP A 408 18.76 2.44 8.36
CA ASP A 408 19.64 2.90 9.42
C ASP A 408 19.70 4.42 9.45
N GLY A 409 19.70 5.07 8.28
CA GLY A 409 19.65 6.54 8.19
C GLY A 409 20.79 7.20 8.96
N ASP A 410 21.96 6.55 8.95
CA ASP A 410 23.15 6.97 9.68
C ASP A 410 24.02 7.94 8.86
N GLY A 411 23.59 8.26 7.64
CA GLY A 411 24.23 9.17 6.71
C GLY A 411 25.27 8.50 5.82
N MET A 412 25.41 7.17 5.89
CA MET A 412 26.37 6.37 5.12
C MET A 412 25.64 5.55 4.06
N VAL A 413 25.80 5.95 2.80
CA VAL A 413 25.05 5.31 1.72
C VAL A 413 25.81 4.18 1.07
N CYS A 414 25.07 3.17 0.60
CA CYS A 414 25.58 2.13 -0.31
C CYS A 414 26.84 1.40 0.19
N GLU A 415 26.93 1.12 1.49
CA GLU A 415 28.12 0.53 2.16
C GLU A 415 28.62 -0.80 1.59
N SER A 416 27.79 -1.47 0.80
CA SER A 416 28.13 -2.73 0.11
C SER A 416 28.95 -2.54 -1.17
N LEU A 417 29.05 -1.30 -1.68
CA LEU A 417 29.88 -0.98 -2.83
C LEU A 417 31.38 -0.95 -2.45
N PRO A 418 32.27 -1.25 -3.42
CA PRO A 418 33.71 -1.26 -3.19
C PRO A 418 34.32 0.11 -2.89
#